data_AF-A0A3M2TKF6-F1
#
_entry.id   AF-A0A3M2TKF6-F1
#
_cell.length_a   1.000
_cell.length_b   1.000
_cell.length_c   1.000
_cell.angle_alpha   90.00
_cell.angle_beta   90.00
_cell.angle_gamma   90.00
#
_symmetry.space_group_name_H-M   'P 1'
#
loop_
_entity.id
_entity.type
_entity.pdbx_description
1 polymer ?
#
loop_
_entity_poly.entity_id
_entity_poly.type
_entity_poly.pdbx_seq_one_letter_code
_entity_poly.pdbx_strand_id
1 'polypeptide(L)'
;MHGAGGERLATLIREQFPVALIDEFQDTDPVQYRIFDSIYRLEGNDEQTGLFLIGDPKQAIYAFRGADIYTYLRARQATDGRWHTLDTNYRSSHAMVESVNHVFTRAEQRPEGKGAFLFRDEEGNQVPFSDALAQGRKETLEVDGAALTALTVWHLESEQPVSGVVYRQQLASRCASEIVRLLNAGQQGRAGFTAPGNAQRGLRPADIAILVRDGKEAQAVRSQLTARGVRSVYLSDKDSVFAAQEAHDLL
;
A
#
# COMPACT_ATOMS: atom_id res chain seq x y z
N MET A 1 25.63 21.68 -2.38
CA MET A 1 26.78 21.07 -1.67
C MET A 1 28.08 21.04 -2.48
N HIS A 2 28.16 21.57 -3.72
CA HIS A 2 29.35 21.44 -4.58
C HIS A 2 30.44 22.51 -4.39
N GLY A 3 30.56 23.11 -3.20
CA GLY A 3 31.55 24.14 -2.90
C GLY A 3 32.22 23.92 -1.54
N ALA A 4 33.23 24.72 -1.20
CA ALA A 4 34.01 24.56 0.04
C ALA A 4 33.14 24.57 1.33
N GLY A 5 31.98 25.23 1.32
CA GLY A 5 31.02 25.20 2.43
C GLY A 5 30.19 23.91 2.53
N GLY A 6 30.10 23.13 1.46
CA GLY A 6 29.31 21.89 1.39
C GLY A 6 29.89 20.78 2.25
N GLU A 7 31.20 20.52 2.14
CA GLU A 7 31.86 19.51 2.97
C GLU A 7 31.85 19.90 4.45
N ARG A 8 32.04 21.19 4.75
CA ARG A 8 31.95 21.69 6.13
C ARG A 8 30.55 21.46 6.72
N LEU A 9 29.49 21.73 5.95
CA LEU A 9 28.13 21.47 6.39
C LEU A 9 27.86 19.96 6.56
N ALA A 10 28.33 19.13 5.62
CA ALA A 10 28.20 17.68 5.72
C ALA A 10 28.88 17.12 6.98
N THR A 11 30.08 17.60 7.31
CA THR A 11 30.77 17.22 8.55
C THR A 11 30.00 17.64 9.79
N LEU A 12 29.51 18.88 9.86
CA LEU A 12 28.70 19.33 10.99
C LEU A 12 27.43 18.50 11.16
N ILE A 13 26.77 18.12 10.05
CA ILE A 13 25.59 17.26 10.09
C ILE A 13 25.97 15.85 10.58
N ARG A 14 27.06 15.24 10.08
CA ARG A 14 27.54 13.93 10.55
C ARG A 14 27.93 13.94 12.03
N GLU A 15 28.54 15.02 12.52
CA GLU A 15 28.89 15.17 13.93
C GLU A 15 27.64 15.28 14.82
N GLN A 16 26.62 16.02 14.36
CA GLN A 16 25.37 16.17 15.10
C GLN A 16 24.48 14.92 15.02
N PHE A 17 24.46 14.27 13.86
CA PHE A 17 23.66 13.09 13.53
C PHE A 17 24.59 12.00 12.98
N PRO A 18 25.33 11.30 13.84
CA PRO A 18 26.24 10.24 13.38
C PRO A 18 25.47 9.09 12.74
N VAL A 19 24.20 8.92 13.09
CA VAL A 19 23.31 7.89 12.52
C VAL A 19 22.00 8.53 12.04
N ALA A 20 21.60 8.21 10.81
CA ALA A 20 20.32 8.59 10.22
C ALA A 20 19.53 7.37 9.73
N LEU A 21 18.21 7.42 9.94
CA LEU A 21 17.26 6.42 9.46
C LEU A 21 16.28 7.11 8.52
N ILE A 22 16.18 6.60 7.30
CA ILE A 22 15.26 7.09 6.27
C ILE A 22 14.21 6.01 6.06
N ASP A 23 12.99 6.25 6.52
CA ASP A 23 11.83 5.39 6.29
C ASP A 23 11.16 5.75 4.96
N GLU A 24 10.38 4.83 4.39
CA GLU A 24 9.72 4.96 3.09
C GLU A 24 10.68 5.37 1.94
N PHE A 25 11.90 4.85 1.96
CA PHE A 25 12.97 5.26 1.04
C PHE A 25 12.62 5.06 -0.44
N GLN A 26 11.72 4.13 -0.78
CA GLN A 26 11.22 3.95 -2.15
C GLN A 26 10.50 5.18 -2.73
N ASP A 27 10.05 6.12 -1.88
CA ASP A 27 9.37 7.35 -2.28
C ASP A 27 10.32 8.57 -2.36
N THR A 28 11.63 8.33 -2.26
CA THR A 28 12.66 9.37 -2.33
C THR A 28 12.96 9.79 -3.77
N ASP A 29 13.28 11.07 -3.97
CA ASP A 29 13.69 11.62 -5.26
C ASP A 29 15.24 11.69 -5.43
N PRO A 30 15.77 11.88 -6.67
CA PRO A 30 17.21 11.96 -6.90
C PRO A 30 17.92 13.13 -6.18
N VAL A 31 17.23 14.21 -5.87
CA VAL A 31 17.79 15.34 -5.10
C VAL A 31 17.99 14.94 -3.65
N GLN A 32 16.97 14.36 -3.02
CA GLN A 32 17.02 13.88 -1.64
C GLN A 32 18.11 12.82 -1.47
N TYR A 33 18.20 11.84 -2.38
CA TYR A 33 19.26 10.83 -2.33
C TYR A 33 20.66 11.45 -2.42
N ARG A 34 20.88 12.41 -3.32
CA ARG A 34 22.18 13.11 -3.41
C ARG A 34 22.53 13.87 -2.14
N ILE A 35 21.54 14.40 -1.41
CA ILE A 35 21.76 15.06 -0.12
C ILE A 35 22.29 14.03 0.88
N PHE A 36 21.61 12.89 1.03
CA PHE A 36 22.03 11.84 1.96
C PHE A 36 23.39 11.27 1.59
N ASP A 37 23.64 11.00 0.31
CA ASP A 37 24.92 10.46 -0.15
C ASP A 37 26.08 11.47 0.02
N SER A 38 25.83 12.76 -0.18
CA SER A 38 26.83 13.80 0.10
C SER A 38 27.20 13.89 1.58
N ILE A 39 26.25 13.59 2.47
CA ILE A 39 26.46 13.66 3.92
C ILE A 39 27.07 12.36 4.43
N TYR A 40 26.55 11.19 4.07
CA TYR A 40 26.93 9.91 4.70
C TYR A 40 27.78 9.02 3.81
N ARG A 41 28.02 9.39 2.54
CA ARG A 41 28.86 8.66 1.57
C ARG A 41 28.52 7.16 1.55
N LEU A 42 27.33 6.84 1.04
CA LEU A 42 26.67 5.55 1.27
C LEU A 42 27.52 4.34 0.85
N GLU A 43 28.25 4.46 -0.26
CA GLU A 43 29.15 3.43 -0.78
C GLU A 43 30.43 3.29 0.07
N GLY A 44 30.92 4.40 0.65
CA GLY A 44 32.14 4.41 1.46
C GLY A 44 31.99 3.70 2.82
N ASN A 45 30.77 3.61 3.36
CA ASN A 45 30.43 2.84 4.57
C ASN A 45 31.40 3.09 5.75
N ASP A 46 31.64 4.36 6.08
CA ASP A 46 32.51 4.78 7.19
C ASP A 46 31.97 4.28 8.54
N GLU A 47 32.78 3.57 9.32
CA GLU A 47 32.41 3.00 10.62
C GLU A 47 31.99 4.04 11.67
N GLN A 48 32.37 5.31 11.49
CA GLN A 48 32.00 6.40 12.41
C GLN A 48 30.60 6.96 12.14
N THR A 49 29.96 6.59 11.04
CA THR A 49 28.61 7.06 10.69
C THR A 49 27.71 5.95 10.15
N GLY A 50 26.39 6.13 10.22
CA GLY A 50 25.43 5.16 9.72
C GLY A 50 24.28 5.81 8.96
N LEU A 51 24.00 5.31 7.77
CA LEU A 51 22.80 5.66 7.02
C LEU A 51 21.99 4.39 6.74
N PHE A 52 20.84 4.28 7.40
CA PHE A 52 19.92 3.16 7.24
C PHE A 52 18.76 3.58 6.36
N LEU A 53 18.63 2.92 5.21
CA LEU A 53 17.57 3.16 4.24
C LEU A 53 16.55 2.03 4.35
N ILE A 54 15.36 2.35 4.83
CA ILE A 54 14.26 1.41 5.06
C ILE A 54 13.20 1.69 4.02
N GLY A 55 12.78 0.67 3.29
CA GLY A 55 11.77 0.81 2.26
C GLY A 55 11.47 -0.50 1.56
N ASP A 56 10.46 -0.45 0.70
CA ASP A 56 10.07 -1.56 -0.15
C ASP A 56 9.90 -1.10 -1.60
N PRO A 57 10.77 -1.52 -2.54
CA PRO A 57 10.68 -1.11 -3.94
C PRO A 57 9.37 -1.58 -4.59
N LYS A 58 8.72 -2.62 -4.04
CA LYS A 58 7.42 -3.12 -4.49
C LYS A 58 6.27 -2.13 -4.23
N GLN A 59 6.49 -1.14 -3.35
CA GLN A 59 5.49 -0.15 -2.93
C GLN A 59 5.73 1.24 -3.50
N ALA A 60 6.69 1.41 -4.43
CA ALA A 60 7.00 2.69 -5.06
C ALA A 60 5.88 3.14 -6.01
N ILE A 61 4.88 3.86 -5.48
CA ILE A 61 3.69 4.30 -6.22
C ILE A 61 3.59 5.83 -6.39
N TYR A 62 4.56 6.59 -5.85
CA TYR A 62 4.55 8.07 -5.86
C TYR A 62 5.33 8.72 -7.01
N ALA A 63 5.51 8.03 -8.14
CA ALA A 63 6.24 8.57 -9.31
C ALA A 63 5.69 9.94 -9.80
N PHE A 64 4.38 10.19 -9.65
CA PHE A 64 3.74 11.47 -10.00
C PHE A 64 4.19 12.66 -9.12
N ARG A 65 4.87 12.41 -8.00
CA ARG A 65 5.47 13.42 -7.11
C ARG A 65 6.99 13.54 -7.25
N GLY A 66 7.59 12.85 -8.21
CA GLY A 66 9.03 12.89 -8.45
C GLY A 66 9.84 11.81 -7.72
N ALA A 67 9.19 10.92 -6.96
CA ALA A 67 9.83 9.72 -6.46
C ALA A 67 10.36 8.87 -7.62
N ASP A 68 11.56 8.32 -7.46
CA ASP A 68 12.24 7.59 -8.53
C ASP A 68 12.74 6.23 -8.03
N ILE A 69 12.12 5.15 -8.52
CA ILE A 69 12.55 3.79 -8.22
C ILE A 69 14.01 3.54 -8.61
N TYR A 70 14.54 4.21 -9.63
CA TYR A 70 15.95 4.07 -10.02
C TYR A 70 16.90 4.66 -8.97
N THR A 71 16.43 5.64 -8.19
CA THR A 71 17.15 6.16 -7.02
C THR A 71 17.26 5.10 -5.93
N TYR A 72 16.17 4.37 -5.66
CA TYR A 72 16.20 3.21 -4.77
C TYR A 72 17.17 2.14 -5.27
N LEU A 73 17.11 1.79 -6.55
CA LEU A 73 17.97 0.76 -7.15
C LEU A 73 19.45 1.14 -7.12
N ARG A 74 19.78 2.41 -7.34
CA ARG A 74 21.15 2.92 -7.21
C ARG A 74 21.65 2.81 -5.78
N ALA A 75 20.86 3.22 -4.80
CA ALA A 75 21.22 3.08 -3.40
C ALA A 75 21.42 1.61 -3.01
N ARG A 76 20.52 0.73 -3.49
CA ARG A 76 20.63 -0.72 -3.30
C ARG A 76 21.96 -1.25 -3.86
N GLN A 77 22.38 -0.80 -5.04
CA GLN A 77 23.67 -1.17 -5.61
C GLN A 77 24.85 -0.64 -4.78
N ALA A 78 24.81 0.61 -4.32
CA ALA A 78 25.83 1.20 -3.45
C ALA A 78 25.95 0.49 -2.08
N THR A 79 24.91 -0.23 -1.68
CA THR A 79 24.87 -1.03 -0.45
C THR A 79 24.93 -2.54 -0.70
N ASP A 80 25.46 -2.98 -1.84
CA ASP A 80 25.60 -4.41 -2.13
C ASP A 80 26.36 -5.14 -1.00
N GLY A 81 25.90 -6.36 -0.67
CA GLY A 81 26.38 -7.13 0.47
C GLY A 81 25.93 -6.66 1.86
N ARG A 82 25.17 -5.55 1.96
CA ARG A 82 24.67 -4.98 3.24
C ARG A 82 23.15 -4.89 3.30
N TRP A 83 22.45 -5.79 2.60
CA TRP A 83 20.98 -5.80 2.56
C TRP A 83 20.40 -6.63 3.70
N HIS A 84 19.33 -6.13 4.29
CA HIS A 84 18.53 -6.84 5.28
C HIS A 84 17.08 -6.87 4.81
N THR A 85 16.45 -8.04 4.90
CA THR A 85 15.05 -8.24 4.53
C THR A 85 14.27 -8.71 5.75
N LEU A 86 13.12 -8.09 6.00
CA LEU A 86 12.15 -8.59 6.97
C LEU A 86 11.15 -9.48 6.23
N ASP A 87 11.25 -10.80 6.43
CA ASP A 87 10.46 -11.79 5.71
C ASP A 87 9.08 -12.06 6.31
N THR A 88 8.86 -11.69 7.57
CA THR A 88 7.67 -12.07 8.32
C THR A 88 6.68 -10.90 8.45
N ASN A 89 5.45 -11.12 7.99
CA ASN A 89 4.33 -10.21 8.15
C ASN A 89 3.64 -10.40 9.51
N TYR A 90 3.61 -9.34 10.31
CA TYR A 90 2.97 -9.30 11.63
C TYR A 90 1.60 -8.59 11.65
N ARG A 91 1.14 -8.08 10.50
CA ARG A 91 -0.07 -7.24 10.38
C ARG A 91 -1.31 -8.02 9.94
N SER A 92 -1.13 -9.09 9.18
CA SER A 92 -2.20 -9.78 8.47
C SER A 92 -2.41 -11.22 8.95
N SER A 93 -3.58 -11.79 8.66
CA SER A 93 -3.85 -13.22 8.88
C SER A 93 -3.02 -14.09 7.93
N HIS A 94 -2.79 -15.36 8.29
CA HIS A 94 -2.13 -16.35 7.43
C HIS A 94 -2.80 -16.43 6.06
N ALA A 95 -4.13 -16.60 6.03
CA ALA A 95 -4.90 -16.70 4.79
C ALA A 95 -4.75 -15.48 3.87
N MET A 96 -4.62 -14.26 4.43
CA MET A 96 -4.39 -13.05 3.63
C MET A 96 -2.99 -13.03 3.02
N VAL A 97 -1.95 -13.34 3.82
CA VAL A 97 -0.57 -13.39 3.31
C VAL A 97 -0.42 -14.48 2.26
N GLU A 98 -0.99 -15.67 2.49
CA GLU A 98 -0.99 -16.77 1.52
C GLU A 98 -1.67 -16.39 0.20
N SER A 99 -2.83 -15.71 0.28
CA SER A 99 -3.55 -15.26 -0.91
C SER A 99 -2.74 -14.23 -1.73
N VAL A 100 -2.09 -13.28 -1.06
CA VAL A 100 -1.22 -12.29 -1.70
C VAL A 100 0.01 -12.95 -2.31
N ASN A 101 0.70 -13.82 -1.56
CA ASN A 101 1.83 -14.60 -2.07
C ASN A 101 1.43 -15.38 -3.32
N HIS A 102 0.28 -16.05 -3.30
CA HIS A 102 -0.20 -16.81 -4.46
C HIS A 102 -0.35 -15.93 -5.71
N VAL A 103 -0.99 -14.77 -5.59
CA VAL A 103 -1.21 -13.86 -6.73
C VAL A 103 0.13 -13.36 -7.30
N PHE A 104 1.01 -12.84 -6.44
CA PHE A 104 2.26 -12.25 -6.90
C PHE A 104 3.28 -13.30 -7.36
N THR A 105 3.33 -14.48 -6.75
CA THR A 105 4.18 -15.58 -7.22
C THR A 105 3.74 -16.12 -8.57
N ARG A 106 2.42 -16.17 -8.85
CA ARG A 106 1.93 -16.50 -10.19
C ARG A 106 2.35 -15.47 -11.24
N ALA A 107 2.31 -14.18 -10.90
CA ALA A 107 2.78 -13.12 -11.78
C ALA A 107 4.31 -13.16 -11.98
N GLU A 108 5.06 -13.42 -10.90
CA GLU A 108 6.51 -13.54 -10.92
C GLU A 108 6.96 -14.71 -11.79
N GLN A 109 6.34 -15.88 -11.66
CA GLN A 109 6.72 -17.10 -12.38
C GLN A 109 6.28 -17.12 -13.85
N ARG A 110 5.58 -16.09 -14.35
CA ARG A 110 5.14 -16.04 -15.74
C ARG A 110 6.36 -16.04 -16.69
N PRO A 111 6.52 -17.06 -17.58
CA PRO A 111 7.73 -17.20 -18.39
C PRO A 111 8.02 -16.01 -19.31
N GLU A 112 6.99 -15.49 -19.97
CA GLU A 112 7.10 -14.35 -20.90
C GLU A 112 6.77 -13.00 -20.21
N GLY A 113 6.85 -12.95 -18.88
CA GLY A 113 6.49 -11.78 -18.09
C GLY A 113 7.70 -10.98 -17.59
N LYS A 114 7.49 -9.68 -17.35
CA LYS A 114 8.47 -8.79 -16.71
C LYS A 114 8.55 -8.97 -15.17
N GLY A 115 8.22 -10.15 -14.65
CA GLY A 115 8.04 -10.39 -13.22
C GLY A 115 6.80 -9.69 -12.63
N ALA A 116 6.57 -9.86 -11.34
CA ALA A 116 5.34 -9.38 -10.70
C ALA A 116 5.26 -7.84 -10.62
N PHE A 117 6.41 -7.18 -10.57
CA PHE A 117 6.54 -5.72 -10.51
C PHE A 117 7.03 -5.09 -11.80
N LEU A 118 7.14 -5.86 -12.88
CA LEU A 118 7.49 -5.38 -14.22
C LEU A 118 8.95 -4.91 -14.42
N PHE A 119 9.88 -5.38 -13.56
CA PHE A 119 11.32 -5.05 -13.58
C PHE A 119 12.23 -6.21 -14.02
N ARG A 120 11.67 -7.26 -14.63
CA ARG A 120 12.47 -8.32 -15.25
C ARG A 120 12.77 -7.98 -16.71
N ASP A 121 14.05 -8.06 -17.06
CA ASP A 121 14.60 -7.97 -18.41
C ASP A 121 15.73 -9.01 -18.62
N GLU A 122 16.59 -8.78 -19.62
CA GLU A 122 17.71 -9.66 -19.96
C GLU A 122 18.82 -9.68 -18.89
N GLU A 123 18.94 -8.61 -18.09
CA GLU A 123 19.96 -8.45 -17.06
C GLU A 123 19.52 -9.04 -15.71
N GLY A 124 18.22 -9.33 -15.56
CA GLY A 124 17.65 -10.00 -14.40
C GLY A 124 16.34 -9.36 -13.94
N ASN A 125 15.93 -9.64 -12.70
CA ASN A 125 14.81 -8.94 -12.07
C ASN A 125 15.32 -8.06 -10.92
N GLN A 126 15.25 -6.75 -11.09
CA GLN A 126 15.71 -5.77 -10.10
C GLN A 126 14.74 -5.61 -8.91
N VAL A 127 13.47 -5.99 -9.11
CA VAL A 127 12.42 -5.95 -8.07
C VAL A 127 11.70 -7.31 -8.03
N PRO A 128 12.40 -8.38 -7.61
CA PRO A 128 11.81 -9.70 -7.53
C PRO A 128 10.78 -9.77 -6.41
N PHE A 129 9.71 -10.52 -6.65
CA PHE A 129 8.81 -10.94 -5.58
C PHE A 129 9.39 -12.16 -4.86
N SER A 130 9.30 -12.16 -3.53
CA SER A 130 9.60 -13.31 -2.68
C SER A 130 8.47 -13.44 -1.67
N ASP A 131 8.05 -14.68 -1.42
CA ASP A 131 6.96 -14.97 -0.49
C ASP A 131 7.30 -14.43 0.91
N ALA A 132 6.32 -13.78 1.53
CA ALA A 132 6.41 -13.40 2.94
C ALA A 132 5.91 -14.53 3.84
N LEU A 133 6.59 -14.74 4.96
CA LEU A 133 6.06 -15.53 6.07
C LEU A 133 4.94 -14.73 6.76
N ALA A 134 4.07 -15.43 7.49
CA ALA A 134 3.00 -14.80 8.26
C ALA A 134 3.11 -15.23 9.71
N GLN A 135 3.09 -14.25 10.62
CA GLN A 135 2.88 -14.54 12.04
C GLN A 135 1.38 -14.76 12.36
N GLY A 136 0.51 -14.20 11.51
CA GLY A 136 -0.93 -14.28 11.67
C GLY A 136 -1.51 -13.32 12.69
N ARG A 137 -2.84 -13.36 12.80
CA ARG A 137 -3.63 -12.60 13.77
C ARG A 137 -4.25 -13.57 14.76
N LYS A 138 -4.37 -13.12 16.02
CA LYS A 138 -5.11 -13.86 17.04
C LYS A 138 -6.62 -13.89 16.77
N GLU A 139 -7.12 -12.87 16.08
CA GLU A 139 -8.52 -12.78 15.70
C GLU A 139 -8.75 -13.29 14.28
N THR A 140 -9.89 -13.92 14.07
CA THR A 140 -10.39 -14.38 12.77
C THR A 140 -11.68 -13.64 12.45
N LEU A 141 -11.80 -13.14 11.22
CA LEU A 141 -13.06 -12.60 10.72
C LEU A 141 -13.97 -13.77 10.30
N GLU A 142 -15.12 -13.89 10.93
CA GLU A 142 -16.09 -14.96 10.71
C GLU A 142 -17.41 -14.39 10.19
N VAL A 143 -18.11 -15.18 9.38
CA VAL A 143 -19.48 -14.95 8.93
C VAL A 143 -20.25 -16.26 9.04
N ASP A 144 -21.37 -16.26 9.76
CA ASP A 144 -22.21 -17.43 10.02
C ASP A 144 -21.45 -18.61 10.65
N GLY A 145 -20.47 -18.30 11.52
CA GLY A 145 -19.64 -19.30 12.22
C GLY A 145 -18.53 -19.91 11.36
N ALA A 146 -18.32 -19.43 10.14
CA ALA A 146 -17.22 -19.84 9.27
C ALA A 146 -16.23 -18.69 9.06
N ALA A 147 -14.94 -19.01 9.02
CA ALA A 147 -13.90 -18.03 8.68
C ALA A 147 -14.13 -17.48 7.26
N LEU A 148 -14.08 -16.16 7.11
CA LEU A 148 -14.26 -15.50 5.83
C LEU A 148 -13.04 -15.72 4.93
N THR A 149 -13.27 -16.08 3.66
CA THR A 149 -12.21 -16.19 2.66
C THR A 149 -11.44 -14.87 2.52
N ALA A 150 -10.12 -14.92 2.64
CA ALA A 150 -9.28 -13.71 2.68
C ALA A 150 -9.28 -12.92 1.37
N LEU A 151 -9.34 -13.58 0.22
CA LEU A 151 -9.40 -12.94 -1.10
C LEU A 151 -10.54 -13.53 -1.94
N THR A 152 -11.47 -12.68 -2.36
CA THR A 152 -12.58 -13.07 -3.25
C THR A 152 -12.56 -12.20 -4.50
N VAL A 153 -12.52 -12.85 -5.67
CA VAL A 153 -12.56 -12.17 -6.97
C VAL A 153 -14.00 -12.14 -7.46
N TRP A 154 -14.57 -10.94 -7.58
CA TRP A 154 -15.91 -10.74 -8.11
C TRP A 154 -15.84 -10.51 -9.61
N HIS A 155 -16.27 -11.50 -10.38
CA HIS A 155 -16.33 -11.41 -11.84
C HIS A 155 -17.69 -10.86 -12.28
N LEU A 156 -17.67 -9.90 -13.22
CA LEU A 156 -18.86 -9.48 -13.93
C LEU A 156 -19.00 -10.33 -15.20
N GLU A 157 -19.91 -11.29 -15.18
CA GLU A 157 -20.22 -12.11 -16.35
C GLU A 157 -20.85 -11.25 -17.46
N SER A 158 -20.27 -11.33 -18.65
CA SER A 158 -20.80 -10.70 -19.86
C SER A 158 -20.28 -11.42 -21.09
N GLU A 159 -21.20 -11.76 -22.01
CA GLU A 159 -20.89 -12.34 -23.32
C GLU A 159 -20.28 -11.32 -24.28
N GLN A 160 -20.48 -10.02 -24.01
CA GLN A 160 -19.99 -8.92 -24.85
C GLN A 160 -19.09 -7.97 -24.05
N PRO A 161 -18.17 -7.24 -24.70
CA PRO A 161 -17.35 -6.24 -24.03
C PRO A 161 -18.22 -5.21 -23.29
N VAL A 162 -17.94 -4.98 -22.01
CA VAL A 162 -18.64 -4.00 -21.17
C VAL A 162 -17.86 -2.70 -21.15
N SER A 163 -18.55 -1.56 -21.29
CA SER A 163 -17.89 -0.26 -21.15
C SER A 163 -17.39 -0.03 -19.73
N GLY A 164 -16.28 0.70 -19.57
CA GLY A 164 -15.72 0.99 -18.24
C GLY A 164 -16.68 1.73 -17.31
N VAL A 165 -17.64 2.48 -17.87
CA VAL A 165 -18.70 3.16 -17.08
C VAL A 165 -19.69 2.14 -16.51
N VAL A 166 -20.19 1.23 -17.35
CA VAL A 166 -21.15 0.19 -16.92
C VAL A 166 -20.49 -0.76 -15.92
N TYR A 167 -19.26 -1.19 -16.20
CA TYR A 167 -18.49 -2.04 -15.29
C TYR A 167 -18.34 -1.40 -13.90
N ARG A 168 -17.93 -0.12 -13.86
CA ARG A 168 -17.76 0.63 -12.60
C ARG A 168 -19.07 0.74 -11.82
N GLN A 169 -20.17 1.07 -12.49
CA GLN A 169 -21.48 1.19 -11.83
C GLN A 169 -21.94 -0.15 -11.24
N GLN A 170 -21.79 -1.24 -12.00
CA GLN A 170 -22.20 -2.57 -11.54
C GLN A 170 -21.34 -3.09 -10.40
N LEU A 171 -20.02 -2.95 -10.47
CA LEU A 171 -19.14 -3.35 -9.37
C LEU A 171 -19.28 -2.46 -8.13
N ALA A 172 -19.50 -1.15 -8.29
CA ALA A 172 -19.81 -0.28 -7.16
C ALA A 172 -21.09 -0.72 -6.43
N SER A 173 -22.13 -1.11 -7.19
CA SER A 173 -23.36 -1.64 -6.62
C SER A 173 -23.14 -2.97 -5.89
N ARG A 174 -22.38 -3.91 -6.47
CA ARG A 174 -22.05 -5.20 -5.82
C ARG A 174 -21.20 -5.00 -4.56
N CYS A 175 -20.18 -4.14 -4.62
CA CYS A 175 -19.33 -3.78 -3.49
C CYS A 175 -20.18 -3.21 -2.33
N ALA A 176 -21.04 -2.24 -2.61
CA ALA A 176 -21.92 -1.66 -1.59
C ALA A 176 -22.90 -2.68 -1.01
N SER A 177 -23.47 -3.57 -1.83
CA SER A 177 -24.36 -4.64 -1.36
C SER A 177 -23.64 -5.61 -0.43
N GLU A 178 -22.40 -6.00 -0.75
CA GLU A 178 -21.62 -6.90 0.11
C GLU A 178 -21.24 -6.25 1.43
N ILE A 179 -20.82 -4.98 1.42
CA ILE A 179 -20.55 -4.22 2.63
C ILE A 179 -21.79 -4.14 3.52
N VAL A 180 -22.95 -3.81 2.95
CA VAL A 180 -24.21 -3.72 3.69
C VAL A 180 -24.63 -5.09 4.25
N ARG A 181 -24.46 -6.17 3.48
CA ARG A 181 -24.70 -7.54 3.94
C ARG A 181 -23.84 -7.87 5.16
N LEU A 182 -22.54 -7.58 5.10
CA LEU A 182 -21.59 -7.82 6.18
C LEU A 182 -21.88 -6.97 7.42
N LEU A 183 -22.20 -5.69 7.24
CA LEU A 183 -22.55 -4.80 8.36
C LEU A 183 -23.86 -5.20 9.03
N ASN A 184 -24.88 -5.59 8.26
CA ASN A 184 -26.14 -6.08 8.80
C ASN A 184 -25.92 -7.40 9.57
N ALA A 185 -25.12 -8.31 9.02
CA ALA A 185 -24.71 -9.53 9.72
C ALA A 185 -23.94 -9.20 11.01
N GLY A 186 -23.09 -8.17 11.00
CA GLY A 186 -22.38 -7.67 12.17
C GLY A 186 -23.30 -7.19 13.29
N GLN A 187 -24.34 -6.44 12.94
CA GLN A 187 -25.37 -6.01 13.90
C GLN A 187 -26.18 -7.17 14.48
N GLN A 188 -26.34 -8.26 13.71
CA GLN A 188 -27.06 -9.46 14.12
C GLN A 188 -26.16 -10.46 14.88
N GLY A 189 -24.87 -10.15 15.09
CA GLY A 189 -23.92 -11.08 15.70
C GLY A 189 -23.54 -12.28 14.81
N ARG A 190 -23.83 -12.19 13.51
CA ARG A 190 -23.54 -13.20 12.50
C ARG A 190 -22.23 -12.97 11.77
N ALA A 191 -21.67 -11.76 11.83
CA ALA A 191 -20.35 -11.47 11.27
C ALA A 191 -19.48 -10.68 12.27
N GLY A 192 -18.22 -11.04 12.43
CA GLY A 192 -17.38 -10.36 13.40
C GLY A 192 -16.01 -10.98 13.58
N PHE A 193 -15.23 -10.37 14.46
CA PHE A 193 -13.91 -10.84 14.84
C PHE A 193 -14.00 -11.71 16.08
N THR A 194 -13.56 -12.96 15.97
CA THR A 194 -13.48 -13.93 17.06
C THR A 194 -12.02 -14.15 17.43
N ALA A 195 -11.68 -14.08 18.72
CA ALA A 195 -10.35 -14.37 19.23
C ALA A 195 -10.44 -15.43 20.35
N PRO A 196 -9.41 -16.27 20.56
CA PRO A 196 -9.42 -17.30 21.59
C PRO A 196 -9.76 -16.74 22.97
N GLY A 197 -10.78 -17.31 23.61
CA GLY A 197 -11.24 -16.92 24.95
C GLY A 197 -12.08 -15.64 25.01
N ASN A 198 -12.36 -14.99 23.87
CA ASN A 198 -13.16 -13.77 23.80
C ASN A 198 -14.49 -14.01 23.08
N ALA A 199 -15.54 -13.29 23.51
CA ALA A 199 -16.78 -13.21 22.75
C ALA A 199 -16.54 -12.52 21.40
N GLN A 200 -17.28 -12.92 20.37
CA GLN A 200 -17.18 -12.32 19.05
C GLN A 200 -17.52 -10.83 19.09
N ARG A 201 -16.63 -10.00 18.54
CA ARG A 201 -16.89 -8.58 18.31
C ARG A 201 -17.54 -8.41 16.94
N GLY A 202 -18.82 -8.04 16.90
CA GLY A 202 -19.53 -7.78 15.64
C GLY A 202 -18.79 -6.79 14.73
N LEU A 203 -18.83 -7.04 13.42
CA LEU A 203 -18.20 -6.21 12.40
C LEU A 203 -18.81 -4.79 12.39
N ARG A 204 -17.96 -3.76 12.34
CA ARG A 204 -18.36 -2.35 12.37
C ARG A 204 -17.92 -1.62 11.10
N PRO A 205 -18.53 -0.47 10.76
CA PRO A 205 -18.10 0.35 9.63
C PRO A 205 -16.61 0.72 9.67
N ALA A 206 -16.05 0.96 10.86
CA ALA A 206 -14.63 1.29 11.04
C ALA A 206 -13.66 0.15 10.70
N ASP A 207 -14.16 -1.09 10.57
CA ASP A 207 -13.36 -2.26 10.17
C ASP A 207 -13.27 -2.41 8.63
N ILE A 208 -13.96 -1.56 7.87
CA ILE A 208 -14.05 -1.65 6.40
C ILE A 208 -13.36 -0.44 5.77
N ALA A 209 -12.40 -0.72 4.88
CA ALA A 209 -11.76 0.27 4.02
C ALA A 209 -12.02 -0.09 2.55
N ILE A 210 -12.22 0.94 1.72
CA ILE A 210 -12.44 0.79 0.27
C ILE A 210 -11.32 1.54 -0.43
N LEU A 211 -10.45 0.81 -1.14
CA LEU A 211 -9.39 1.39 -1.94
C LEU A 211 -9.92 1.67 -3.35
N VAL A 212 -9.66 2.89 -3.83
CA VAL A 212 -10.10 3.39 -5.14
C VAL A 212 -8.95 4.13 -5.81
N ARG A 213 -8.90 4.11 -7.14
CA ARG A 213 -7.85 4.77 -7.92
C ARG A 213 -8.08 6.28 -8.01
N ASP A 214 -9.33 6.69 -8.20
CA ASP A 214 -9.69 8.08 -8.48
C ASP A 214 -11.00 8.50 -7.79
N GLY A 215 -11.31 9.80 -7.84
CA GLY A 215 -12.53 10.35 -7.27
C GLY A 215 -13.82 9.85 -7.95
N LYS A 216 -13.75 9.41 -9.22
CA LYS A 216 -14.93 8.87 -9.93
C LYS A 216 -15.30 7.49 -9.39
N GLU A 217 -14.32 6.64 -9.10
CA GLU A 217 -14.53 5.36 -8.40
C GLU A 217 -15.05 5.59 -6.98
N ALA A 218 -14.46 6.53 -6.25
CA ALA A 218 -14.91 6.91 -4.91
C ALA A 218 -16.39 7.32 -4.91
N GLN A 219 -16.77 8.21 -5.83
CA GLN A 219 -18.14 8.71 -5.93
C GLN A 219 -19.13 7.61 -6.33
N ALA A 220 -18.74 6.70 -7.21
CA ALA A 220 -19.59 5.58 -7.62
C ALA A 220 -19.95 4.68 -6.43
N VAL A 221 -18.96 4.30 -5.61
CA VAL A 221 -19.20 3.46 -4.43
C VAL A 221 -19.94 4.23 -3.33
N ARG A 222 -19.56 5.49 -3.06
CA ARG A 222 -20.22 6.36 -2.09
C ARG A 222 -21.71 6.56 -2.39
N SER A 223 -22.05 6.77 -3.66
CA SER A 223 -23.46 6.90 -4.09
C SER A 223 -24.25 5.63 -3.79
N GLN A 224 -23.65 4.46 -4.05
CA GLN A 224 -24.29 3.16 -3.81
C GLN A 224 -24.44 2.84 -2.32
N LEU A 225 -23.46 3.20 -1.48
CA LEU A 225 -23.54 3.07 -0.02
C LEU A 225 -24.60 4.02 0.58
N THR A 226 -24.61 5.28 0.12
CA THR A 226 -25.57 6.30 0.57
C THR A 226 -27.00 5.88 0.26
N ALA A 227 -27.26 5.36 -0.96
CA ALA A 227 -28.56 4.83 -1.35
C ALA A 227 -29.04 3.65 -0.49
N ARG A 228 -28.13 2.98 0.23
CA ARG A 228 -28.40 1.87 1.16
C ARG A 228 -28.33 2.30 2.63
N GLY A 229 -28.26 3.61 2.91
CA GLY A 229 -28.23 4.16 4.28
C GLY A 229 -26.89 4.03 5.00
N VAL A 230 -25.80 3.68 4.31
CA VAL A 230 -24.46 3.58 4.90
C VAL A 230 -23.68 4.87 4.63
N ARG A 231 -23.30 5.56 5.70
CA ARG A 231 -22.41 6.73 5.62
C ARG A 231 -20.98 6.28 5.36
N SER A 232 -20.29 6.98 4.47
CA SER A 232 -18.88 6.75 4.14
C SER A 232 -18.11 8.07 4.14
N VAL A 233 -16.85 8.04 4.57
CA VAL A 233 -15.94 9.18 4.52
C VAL A 233 -14.95 8.97 3.39
N TYR A 234 -14.76 9.99 2.54
CA TYR A 234 -13.70 10.00 1.54
C TYR A 234 -12.51 10.78 2.09
N LEU A 235 -11.43 10.08 2.46
CA LEU A 235 -10.27 10.70 3.12
C LEU A 235 -9.37 11.49 2.16
N SER A 236 -9.55 11.30 0.85
CA SER A 236 -8.79 12.00 -0.20
C SER A 236 -9.62 13.09 -0.87
N ASP A 237 -10.64 13.62 -0.16
CA ASP A 237 -11.47 14.68 -0.67
C ASP A 237 -10.63 15.93 -0.91
N LYS A 238 -10.49 16.31 -2.17
CA LYS A 238 -9.81 17.53 -2.62
C LYS A 238 -10.83 18.56 -3.09
N ASP A 239 -12.11 18.33 -2.88
CA ASP A 239 -13.13 19.27 -3.27
C ASP A 239 -12.89 20.60 -2.54
N SER A 240 -12.74 21.65 -3.35
CA SER A 240 -12.56 23.00 -2.85
C SER A 240 -13.80 23.40 -2.06
N VAL A 241 -13.61 23.93 -0.84
CA VAL A 241 -14.72 24.47 -0.03
C VAL A 241 -15.52 25.53 -0.82
N PHE A 242 -14.87 26.22 -1.78
CA PHE A 242 -15.51 27.21 -2.66
C PHE A 242 -16.46 26.61 -3.73
N ALA A 243 -16.40 25.30 -3.97
CA ALA A 243 -17.32 24.60 -4.88
C ALA A 243 -18.54 24.02 -4.13
N ALA A 244 -18.57 24.13 -2.81
CA ALA A 244 -19.70 23.70 -2.00
C ALA A 244 -20.88 24.67 -2.19
N GLN A 245 -22.11 24.15 -2.13
CA GLN A 245 -23.31 24.97 -2.26
C GLN A 245 -23.38 26.05 -1.17
N GLU A 246 -22.90 25.71 0.02
CA GLU A 246 -22.80 26.59 1.18
C GLU A 246 -21.88 27.79 0.95
N ALA A 247 -20.86 27.66 0.07
CA ALA A 247 -20.01 28.78 -0.30
C ALA A 247 -20.70 29.73 -1.29
N HIS A 248 -21.62 29.23 -2.11
CA HIS A 248 -22.48 30.06 -2.95
C HIS A 248 -23.55 30.81 -2.14
N ASP A 249 -23.97 30.27 -1.00
CA ASP A 249 -24.96 30.91 -0.12
C ASP A 249 -24.35 32.01 0.77
N LEU A 250 -23.01 32.05 0.90
CA LEU A 250 -22.25 33.02 1.70
C LEU A 250 -21.56 34.13 0.89
N LEU A 251 -21.53 34.02 -0.44
CA LEU A 251 -20.96 35.01 -1.38
C LEU A 251 -22.04 35.86 -2.04
#